data_AF-A0AAN9EVM2-F1
#
_entry.id   AF-A0AAN9EVM2-F1
#
_cell.length_a   1.000
_cell.length_b   1.000
_cell.length_c   1.000
_cell.angle_alpha   90.00
_cell.angle_beta   90.00
_cell.angle_gamma   90.00
#
_symmetry.space_group_name_H-M   'P 1'
#
loop_
_entity.id
_entity.type
_entity.pdbx_description
1 polymer ?
#
loop_
_entity_poly.entity_id
_entity_poly.type
_entity_poly.pdbx_seq_one_letter_code
_entity_poly.pdbx_strand_id
1 'polypeptide(L)'
;MSTMLLASGCPPFYPLHRIMVVLRHLRQSNWLTHLHRYHPHPQSRSQVDRLFRHIDQLQDYVSRHKLLPLPPRTSRTPNRQENHVLHQLHEQGMELRRIHQHQLRESLTRIRHCIKPLRQYLLFSHPHHLIRDHHSINILDIFTTHL
;
A
#
# COMPACT_ATOMS: atom_id res chain seq x y z
N MET A 1 21.51 16.94 28.58
CA MET A 1 22.08 16.15 27.47
C MET A 1 21.49 14.76 27.53
N SER A 2 20.55 14.43 26.64
CA SER A 2 19.89 13.12 26.62
C SER A 2 19.94 12.57 25.19
N THR A 3 20.86 11.63 24.97
CA THR A 3 20.91 10.83 23.76
C THR A 3 19.82 9.77 23.84
N MET A 4 18.69 10.04 23.19
CA MET A 4 17.67 9.04 22.91
C MET A 4 18.30 7.98 21.99
N LEU A 5 18.75 6.89 22.59
CA LEU A 5 19.20 5.71 21.87
C LEU A 5 18.02 5.16 21.08
N LEU A 6 18.18 5.26 19.76
CA LEU A 6 17.31 4.75 18.72
C LEU A 6 16.93 3.31 19.06
N ALA A 7 15.66 3.13 19.44
CA ALA A 7 15.03 1.84 19.38
C ALA A 7 15.27 1.27 17.96
N SER A 8 15.87 0.09 17.88
CA SER A 8 15.90 -0.77 16.69
C SER A 8 14.49 -1.32 16.40
N GLY A 9 13.50 -0.44 16.48
CA GLY A 9 12.13 -0.67 16.04
C GLY A 9 12.08 -0.28 14.57
N CYS A 10 11.52 -1.17 13.76
CA CYS A 10 11.28 -1.00 12.34
C CYS A 10 11.06 0.48 11.95
N PRO A 11 11.71 0.97 10.88
CA PRO A 11 11.54 2.35 10.44
C PRO A 11 10.05 2.65 10.27
N PRO A 12 9.59 3.89 10.47
CA PRO A 12 8.18 4.22 10.47
C PRO A 12 7.57 3.95 9.09
N PHE A 13 7.01 2.76 8.89
CA PHE A 13 6.12 2.40 7.78
C PHE A 13 4.72 3.03 7.97
N TYR A 14 4.65 4.17 8.65
CA TYR A 14 3.43 4.98 8.81
C TYR A 14 2.74 5.36 7.48
N PRO A 15 3.44 5.60 6.35
CA PRO A 15 2.74 5.71 5.07
C PRO A 15 2.17 4.38 4.59
N LEU A 16 2.84 3.24 4.81
CA LEU A 16 2.38 1.94 4.32
C LEU A 16 1.07 1.53 4.98
N HIS A 17 0.92 1.67 6.30
CA HIS A 17 -0.35 1.36 6.96
C HIS A 17 -1.51 2.15 6.37
N ARG A 18 -1.34 3.48 6.19
CA ARG A 18 -2.34 4.34 5.57
C ARG A 18 -2.64 3.90 4.14
N ILE A 19 -1.61 3.65 3.33
CA ILE A 19 -1.74 3.13 1.97
C ILE A 19 -2.55 1.83 1.96
N MET A 20 -2.23 0.87 2.83
CA MET A 20 -2.94 -0.41 2.90
C MET A 20 -4.41 -0.26 3.29
N VAL A 21 -4.73 0.66 4.21
CA VAL A 21 -6.12 1.01 4.55
C VAL A 21 -6.84 1.56 3.32
N VAL A 22 -6.24 2.51 2.62
CA VAL A 22 -6.83 3.13 1.44
C VAL A 22 -7.00 2.11 0.30
N LEU A 23 -6.03 1.22 0.07
CA LEU A 23 -6.14 0.11 -0.90
C LEU A 23 -7.28 -0.85 -0.56
N ARG A 24 -7.50 -1.15 0.73
CA ARG A 24 -8.61 -1.98 1.17
C ARG A 24 -9.95 -1.33 0.85
N HIS A 25 -10.08 -0.02 1.10
CA HIS A 25 -11.30 0.72 0.77
C HIS A 25 -11.55 0.74 -0.74
N LEU A 26 -10.49 0.92 -1.54
CA LEU A 26 -10.57 0.85 -2.99
C LEU A 26 -11.04 -0.53 -3.46
N ARG A 27 -10.46 -1.60 -2.92
CA ARG A 27 -10.82 -2.98 -3.24
C ARG A 27 -12.28 -3.34 -2.91
N GLN A 28 -12.83 -2.72 -1.87
CA GLN A 28 -14.20 -2.92 -1.39
C GLN A 28 -15.19 -1.90 -1.99
N SER A 29 -14.74 -1.04 -2.91
CA SER A 29 -15.60 -0.03 -3.51
C SER A 29 -16.73 -0.69 -4.30
N ASN A 30 -17.97 -0.44 -3.86
CA ASN A 30 -19.18 -0.86 -4.55
C ASN A 30 -19.22 -0.33 -5.99
N TRP A 31 -18.72 0.89 -6.18
CA TRP A 31 -18.62 1.50 -7.50
C TRP A 31 -17.65 0.74 -8.42
N LEU A 32 -16.42 0.43 -7.98
CA LEU A 32 -15.49 -0.36 -8.80
C LEU A 32 -16.06 -1.74 -9.11
N THR A 33 -16.74 -2.35 -8.13
CA THR A 33 -17.42 -3.63 -8.32
C THR A 33 -18.53 -3.52 -9.38
N HIS A 34 -19.31 -2.44 -9.35
CA HIS A 34 -20.33 -2.15 -10.34
C HIS A 34 -19.71 -1.92 -11.73
N LEU A 35 -18.65 -1.12 -11.82
CA LEU A 35 -17.93 -0.86 -13.07
C LEU A 35 -17.37 -2.15 -13.66
N HIS A 36 -16.77 -3.01 -12.83
CA HIS A 36 -16.29 -4.31 -13.25
C HIS A 36 -17.39 -5.20 -13.86
N ARG A 37 -18.59 -5.18 -13.28
CA ARG A 37 -19.70 -6.04 -13.71
C ARG A 37 -20.45 -5.51 -14.93
N TYR A 38 -20.72 -4.20 -14.97
CA TYR A 38 -21.72 -3.63 -15.87
C TYR A 38 -21.15 -2.66 -16.90
N HIS A 39 -19.85 -2.36 -16.88
CA HIS A 39 -19.29 -1.43 -17.86
C HIS A 39 -19.38 -1.99 -19.29
N PRO A 40 -19.90 -1.22 -20.26
CA PRO A 40 -20.17 -1.71 -21.61
C PRO A 40 -18.87 -2.15 -22.33
N HIS A 41 -17.79 -1.38 -22.18
CA HIS A 41 -16.51 -1.74 -22.78
C HIS A 41 -15.77 -2.82 -21.97
N PRO A 42 -15.37 -3.95 -22.58
CA PRO A 42 -14.65 -5.03 -21.92
C PRO A 42 -13.24 -4.61 -21.46
N GLN A 43 -12.62 -3.64 -22.12
CA GLN A 43 -11.31 -3.11 -21.74
C GLN A 43 -11.34 -2.45 -20.37
N SER A 44 -12.35 -1.62 -20.07
CA SER A 44 -12.50 -1.00 -18.75
C SER A 44 -12.78 -2.03 -17.65
N ARG A 45 -13.56 -3.08 -17.96
CA ARG A 45 -13.77 -4.20 -17.03
C ARG A 45 -12.46 -4.92 -16.73
N SER A 46 -11.69 -5.25 -17.77
CA SER A 46 -10.36 -5.87 -17.60
C SER A 46 -9.41 -4.98 -16.79
N GLN A 47 -9.52 -3.66 -16.91
CA GLN A 47 -8.70 -2.73 -16.15
C GLN A 47 -9.03 -2.73 -14.65
N VAL A 48 -10.32 -2.79 -14.28
CA VAL A 48 -10.72 -2.95 -12.88
C VAL A 48 -10.29 -4.30 -12.34
N ASP A 49 -10.40 -5.37 -13.14
CA ASP A 49 -9.90 -6.69 -12.75
C ASP A 49 -8.38 -6.68 -12.47
N ARG A 50 -7.58 -6.05 -13.35
CA ARG A 50 -6.14 -5.87 -13.13
C ARG A 50 -5.85 -5.06 -11.86
N LEU A 51 -6.62 -3.99 -11.62
CA LEU A 51 -6.50 -3.21 -10.40
C LEU A 51 -6.72 -4.08 -9.15
N PHE A 52 -7.81 -4.85 -9.11
CA PHE A 52 -8.09 -5.75 -7.99
C PHE A 52 -6.98 -6.79 -7.79
N ARG A 53 -6.50 -7.42 -8.87
CA ARG A 53 -5.37 -8.36 -8.79
C ARG A 53 -4.12 -7.71 -8.21
N HIS A 54 -3.76 -6.50 -8.62
CA HIS A 54 -2.59 -5.81 -8.08
C HIS A 54 -2.75 -5.42 -6.60
N ILE A 55 -3.95 -5.01 -6.19
CA ILE A 55 -4.24 -4.74 -4.78
C ILE A 55 -4.10 -6.01 -3.95
N ASP A 56 -4.70 -7.11 -4.40
CA ASP A 56 -4.69 -8.39 -3.68
C ASP A 56 -3.25 -8.94 -3.58
N GLN A 57 -2.46 -8.84 -4.65
CA GLN A 57 -1.03 -9.20 -4.66
C GLN A 57 -0.20 -8.39 -3.65
N LEU A 58 -0.44 -7.08 -3.56
CA LEU A 58 0.26 -6.21 -2.63
C LEU A 58 -0.15 -6.49 -1.18
N GLN A 59 -1.43 -6.73 -0.92
CA GLN A 59 -1.93 -7.12 0.41
C GLN A 59 -1.31 -8.43 0.87
N ASP A 60 -1.28 -9.43 -0.02
CA ASP A 60 -0.67 -10.72 0.24
C ASP A 60 0.86 -10.60 0.47
N TYR A 61 1.56 -9.78 -0.32
CA TYR A 61 2.98 -9.50 -0.09
C TYR A 61 3.24 -8.86 1.29
N VAL A 62 2.49 -7.82 1.65
CA VAL A 62 2.62 -7.15 2.94
C VAL A 62 2.33 -8.08 4.11
N SER A 63 1.33 -8.96 3.97
CA SER A 63 0.97 -9.95 4.98
C SER A 63 2.07 -11.01 5.14
N ARG A 64 2.51 -11.63 4.04
CA ARG A 64 3.55 -12.68 4.03
C ARG A 64 4.86 -12.20 4.63
N HIS A 65 5.26 -10.96 4.33
CA HIS A 65 6.50 -10.39 4.82
C HIS A 65 6.35 -9.61 6.13
N LYS A 66 5.16 -9.60 6.75
CA LYS A 66 4.87 -8.90 8.03
C LYS A 66 5.39 -7.45 8.04
N LEU A 67 5.19 -6.74 6.93
CA LEU A 67 5.76 -5.39 6.73
C LEU A 67 5.03 -4.30 7.53
N LEU A 68 3.89 -4.63 8.15
CA LEU A 68 3.18 -3.75 9.06
C LEU A 68 3.61 -4.07 10.49
N PRO A 69 3.93 -3.05 11.32
CA PRO A 69 4.29 -3.29 12.70
C PRO A 69 3.15 -4.01 13.42
N LEU A 70 3.44 -5.19 13.98
CA LEU A 70 2.58 -5.80 14.99
C LEU A 70 2.63 -4.94 16.26
N PRO A 71 1.54 -4.85 17.05
CA PRO A 71 1.59 -4.18 18.34
C PRO A 71 2.75 -4.75 19.16
N PRO A 72 3.54 -3.90 19.83
CA PRO A 72 4.73 -4.35 20.53
C PRO A 72 4.30 -5.37 21.59
N ARG A 73 4.66 -6.65 21.38
CA ARG A 73 4.60 -7.64 22.45
C ARG A 73 5.72 -7.28 23.41
N THR A 74 5.35 -6.89 24.62
CA THR A 74 6.24 -6.69 25.76
C THR A 74 7.03 -7.97 26.01
N SER A 75 8.23 -8.06 25.44
CA SER A 75 9.18 -9.14 25.73
C SER A 75 10.44 -8.58 26.35
N ARG A 76 10.90 -9.30 27.37
CA ARG A 76 11.79 -8.89 28.45
C ARG A 76 13.25 -8.67 28.01
N THR A 77 13.86 -7.67 28.68
CA THR A 77 15.28 -7.47 29.06
C THR A 77 16.40 -7.95 28.12
N PRO A 78 17.26 -7.05 27.60
CA PRO A 78 18.42 -7.46 26.81
C PRO A 78 19.60 -7.88 27.71
N ASN A 79 20.20 -9.02 27.36
CA ASN A 79 21.44 -9.51 27.96
C ASN A 79 22.64 -8.87 27.23
N ARG A 80 23.66 -8.46 27.98
CA ARG A 80 24.87 -7.77 27.50
C ARG A 80 25.83 -8.77 26.84
N GLN A 81 25.89 -8.88 25.50
CA GLN A 81 27.10 -9.34 24.75
C GLN A 81 26.90 -9.46 23.22
N GLU A 82 26.48 -8.42 22.46
CA GLU A 82 26.26 -8.62 21.00
C GLU A 82 26.68 -7.44 20.09
N ASN A 83 27.80 -6.77 20.33
CA ASN A 83 28.20 -5.63 19.47
C ASN A 83 28.71 -6.02 18.06
N HIS A 84 29.16 -7.26 17.83
CA HIS A 84 29.67 -7.68 16.52
C HIS A 84 28.62 -8.39 15.64
N VAL A 85 27.67 -9.11 16.24
CA VAL A 85 26.54 -9.74 15.52
C VAL A 85 25.55 -8.67 15.04
N LEU A 86 25.41 -7.58 15.80
CA LEU A 86 24.57 -6.44 15.44
C LEU A 86 24.93 -5.81 14.09
N HIS A 87 26.21 -5.73 13.72
CA HIS A 87 26.62 -5.08 12.47
C HIS A 87 26.27 -5.89 11.22
N GLN A 88 26.50 -7.22 11.24
CA GLN A 88 26.09 -8.10 10.12
C GLN A 88 24.57 -8.23 10.01
N LEU A 89 23.86 -8.30 11.14
CA LEU A 89 22.40 -8.24 11.17
C LEU A 89 21.86 -6.90 10.66
N HIS A 90 22.59 -5.81 10.89
CA HIS A 90 22.21 -4.48 10.39
C HIS A 90 22.35 -4.38 8.87
N GLU A 91 23.45 -4.86 8.29
CA GLU A 91 23.65 -4.84 6.83
C GLU A 91 22.63 -5.72 6.09
N GLN A 92 22.39 -6.94 6.58
CA GLN A 92 21.36 -7.83 6.04
C GLN A 92 19.96 -7.23 6.18
N GLY A 93 19.67 -6.58 7.32
CA GLY A 93 18.41 -5.86 7.53
C GLY A 93 18.22 -4.67 6.57
N MET A 94 19.31 -3.97 6.23
CA MET A 94 19.29 -2.85 5.30
C MET A 94 19.05 -3.30 3.85
N GLU A 95 19.65 -4.41 3.42
CA GLU A 95 19.42 -4.99 2.10
C GLU A 95 17.97 -5.49 1.95
N LEU A 96 17.48 -6.25 2.94
CA LEU A 96 16.10 -6.73 2.95
C LEU A 96 15.09 -5.56 2.92
N ARG A 97 15.38 -4.48 3.65
CA ARG A 97 14.59 -3.25 3.61
C ARG A 97 14.56 -2.63 2.20
N ARG A 98 15.70 -2.56 1.51
CA ARG A 98 15.77 -2.03 0.13
C ARG A 98 14.94 -2.87 -0.83
N ILE A 99 15.00 -4.20 -0.73
CA ILE A 99 14.20 -5.12 -1.53
C ILE A 99 12.70 -4.87 -1.30
N HIS A 100 12.27 -4.78 -0.04
CA HIS A 100 10.87 -4.51 0.26
C HIS A 100 10.42 -3.14 -0.24
N GLN A 101 11.23 -2.09 -0.08
CA GLN A 101 10.92 -0.77 -0.59
C GLN A 101 10.77 -0.76 -2.12
N HIS A 102 11.68 -1.42 -2.83
CA HIS A 102 11.61 -1.55 -4.28
C HIS A 102 10.34 -2.28 -4.71
N GLN A 103 10.05 -3.44 -4.13
CA GLN A 103 8.85 -4.23 -4.47
C GLN A 103 7.55 -3.48 -4.16
N LEU A 104 7.49 -2.76 -3.03
CA LEU A 104 6.34 -1.92 -2.68
C LEU A 104 6.17 -0.79 -3.69
N ARG A 105 7.26 -0.11 -4.08
CA ARG A 105 7.24 0.96 -5.08
C ARG A 105 6.74 0.44 -6.44
N GLU A 106 7.22 -0.70 -6.90
CA GLU A 106 6.75 -1.29 -8.15
C GLU A 106 5.27 -1.63 -8.10
N SER A 107 4.83 -2.25 -7.01
CA SER A 107 3.44 -2.66 -6.83
C SER A 107 2.50 -1.44 -6.81
N LEU A 108 2.86 -0.39 -6.08
CA LEU A 108 2.11 0.87 -6.05
C LEU A 108 2.11 1.56 -7.41
N THR A 109 3.21 1.48 -8.15
CA THR A 109 3.29 2.01 -9.52
C THR A 109 2.30 1.30 -10.43
N ARG A 110 2.22 -0.04 -10.39
CA ARG A 110 1.26 -0.83 -11.19
C ARG A 110 -0.20 -0.48 -10.85
N ILE A 111 -0.49 -0.31 -9.56
CA ILE A 111 -1.81 0.14 -9.07
C ILE A 111 -2.13 1.53 -9.64
N ARG A 112 -1.20 2.49 -9.55
CA ARG A 112 -1.37 3.85 -10.08
C ARG A 112 -1.66 3.86 -11.59
N HIS A 113 -0.98 3.01 -12.36
CA HIS A 113 -1.22 2.87 -13.81
C HIS A 113 -2.63 2.35 -14.13
N CYS A 114 -3.21 1.52 -13.27
CA CYS A 114 -4.60 1.07 -13.43
C CYS A 114 -5.61 2.15 -13.02
N ILE A 115 -5.29 2.96 -12.01
CA ILE A 115 -6.17 4.00 -11.48
C ILE A 115 -6.31 5.19 -12.44
N LYS A 116 -5.21 5.64 -13.06
CA LYS A 116 -5.18 6.84 -13.93
C LYS A 116 -6.30 6.88 -15.00
N PRO A 117 -6.50 5.84 -15.82
CA PRO A 117 -7.57 5.82 -16.81
C PRO A 117 -8.98 5.68 -16.20
N LEU A 118 -9.13 4.99 -15.06
CA LEU A 118 -10.43 4.93 -14.35
C LEU A 118 -10.86 6.32 -13.85
N ARG A 119 -9.90 7.12 -13.36
CA ARG A 119 -10.13 8.51 -12.99
C ARG A 119 -10.58 9.34 -14.19
N GLN A 120 -9.91 9.21 -15.33
CA GLN A 120 -10.30 9.94 -16.55
C GLN A 120 -11.73 9.58 -16.96
N TYR A 121 -12.06 8.29 -17.01
CA TYR A 121 -13.41 7.83 -17.32
C TYR A 121 -14.47 8.42 -16.37
N LEU A 122 -14.19 8.47 -15.07
CA LEU A 122 -15.09 9.07 -14.09
C LEU A 122 -15.33 10.56 -14.32
N LEU A 123 -14.25 11.32 -14.53
CA LEU A 123 -14.31 12.77 -14.69
C LEU A 123 -15.02 13.17 -15.99
N PHE A 124 -14.83 12.41 -17.06
CA PHE A 124 -15.36 12.76 -18.39
C PHE A 124 -16.71 12.11 -18.72
N SER A 125 -16.96 10.87 -18.29
CA SER A 125 -18.12 10.11 -18.77
C SER A 125 -19.28 10.05 -17.77
N HIS A 126 -19.04 10.24 -16.46
CA HIS A 126 -20.08 10.09 -15.44
C HIS A 126 -20.02 11.18 -14.34
N PRO A 127 -20.07 12.49 -14.70
CA PRO A 127 -19.92 13.58 -13.74
C PRO A 127 -20.99 13.59 -12.64
N HIS A 128 -22.21 13.14 -12.95
CA HIS A 128 -23.33 13.11 -12.01
C HIS A 128 -23.16 12.08 -10.87
N HIS A 129 -22.34 11.05 -11.07
CA HIS A 129 -22.06 10.05 -10.04
C HIS A 129 -20.91 10.46 -9.10
N LEU A 130 -20.18 11.55 -9.43
CA LEU A 130 -19.03 12.00 -8.66
C LEU A 130 -19.38 12.39 -7.21
N ILE A 131 -20.61 12.88 -6.97
CA ILE A 131 -21.07 13.25 -5.62
C ILE A 131 -21.30 11.99 -4.76
N ARG A 132 -21.89 10.94 -5.34
CA ARG A 132 -22.17 9.68 -4.64
C ARG A 132 -20.90 8.88 -4.36
N ASP A 133 -19.93 8.96 -5.26
CA ASP A 133 -18.68 8.22 -5.20
C ASP A 133 -17.49 9.08 -4.75
N HIS A 134 -17.76 10.27 -4.17
CA HIS A 134 -16.75 11.27 -3.79
C HIS A 134 -15.61 10.71 -2.93
N HIS A 135 -15.94 9.83 -1.98
CA HIS A 135 -14.92 9.17 -1.16
C HIS A 135 -14.01 8.23 -1.98
N SER A 136 -14.57 7.49 -2.94
CA SER A 136 -13.79 6.65 -3.85
C SER A 136 -12.92 7.50 -4.77
N ILE A 137 -13.41 8.65 -5.24
CA ILE A 137 -12.66 9.59 -6.08
C ILE A 137 -11.49 10.22 -5.32
N ASN A 138 -11.70 10.63 -4.07
CA ASN A 138 -10.61 11.15 -3.22
C ASN A 138 -9.53 10.09 -3.00
N ILE A 139 -9.92 8.83 -2.84
CA ILE A 139 -8.98 7.71 -2.75
C ILE A 139 -8.19 7.55 -4.06
N LEU A 140 -8.85 7.61 -5.23
CA LEU A 140 -8.17 7.56 -6.53
C LEU A 140 -7.23 8.76 -6.72
N ASP A 141 -7.62 9.94 -6.23
CA ASP A 141 -6.78 11.14 -6.28
C ASP A 141 -5.51 10.95 -5.44
N ILE A 142 -5.62 10.50 -4.18
CA ILE A 142 -4.47 10.16 -3.33
C ILE A 142 -3.46 9.27 -4.06
N PHE A 143 -3.91 8.26 -4.80
CA PHE A 143 -3.03 7.36 -5.55
C PHE A 143 -2.48 7.92 -6.87
N THR A 144 -3.08 8.98 -7.41
CA THR A 144 -2.66 9.55 -8.72
C THR A 144 -1.86 10.85 -8.59
N THR A 145 -2.09 11.64 -7.54
CA THR A 145 -1.44 12.94 -7.30
C THR A 145 -0.40 12.90 -6.18
N HIS A 146 -0.59 12.09 -5.13
CA HIS A 146 0.19 12.19 -3.90
C HIS A 146 1.15 11.01 -3.61
N LEU A 147 1.27 10.05 -4.53
CA LEU A 147 2.21 8.91 -4.49
C LEU A 147 3.16 8.90 -5.68
#